data_AF-A0A0B5IGW0-F1
#
_entry.id   AF-A0A0B5IGW0-F1
#
_cell.length_a   1.000
_cell.length_b   1.000
_cell.length_c   1.000
_cell.angle_alpha   90.00
_cell.angle_beta   90.00
_cell.angle_gamma   90.00
#
_symmetry.space_group_name_H-M   'P 1'
#
loop_
_entity.id
_entity.type
_entity.pdbx_description
1 polymer ?
#
loop_
_entity_poly.entity_id
_entity_poly.type
_entity_poly.pdbx_seq_one_letter_code
_entity_poly.pdbx_strand_id
1 'polypeptide(L)'
;MTRTLDPRSLRAIAHPLRIQLLRALRRYGPATASQLADRLGESSGATSYHLRQLAAHGFIVDDPTRGKGRERWWKAAHQGTSFDETLHRNPDPEVQGALDVFMHEIATIHTQELSTWVATRHTWDEAWAGASDFSDFRLNLTPERLRELNQKIHALINEYSATADPDAPGAERVRMHLHAFPQHND
;
A
#
# COMPACT_ATOMS: atom_id res chain seq x y z
N MET A 1 -0.83 -4.47 11.72
CA MET A 1 -0.59 -3.10 12.20
C MET A 1 -0.11 -2.20 11.07
N THR A 2 -0.63 -0.98 11.03
CA THR A 2 -0.31 0.10 10.06
C THR A 2 0.70 1.04 10.68
N ARG A 3 1.65 1.57 9.88
CA ARG A 3 2.60 2.59 10.31
C ARG A 3 2.13 3.98 9.89
N THR A 4 2.15 4.94 10.80
CA THR A 4 1.97 6.36 10.47
C THR A 4 3.32 6.96 10.04
N LEU A 5 3.35 7.65 8.90
CA LEU A 5 4.52 8.35 8.40
C LEU A 5 4.69 9.69 9.09
N ASP A 6 5.95 10.02 9.32
CA ASP A 6 6.45 11.33 9.70
C ASP A 6 7.34 11.88 8.56
N PRO A 7 7.80 13.15 8.60
CA PRO A 7 8.60 13.71 7.51
C PRO A 7 9.86 12.89 7.17
N ARG A 8 10.49 12.29 8.19
CA ARG A 8 11.71 11.50 8.03
C ARG A 8 11.44 10.18 7.31
N SER A 9 10.41 9.46 7.74
CA SER A 9 10.03 8.16 7.16
C SER A 9 9.35 8.32 5.80
N LEU A 10 8.62 9.42 5.56
CA LEU A 10 8.11 9.78 4.25
C LEU A 10 9.26 9.95 3.24
N ARG A 11 10.27 10.77 3.54
CA ARG A 11 11.46 10.93 2.68
C ARG A 11 12.18 9.59 2.42
N ALA A 12 12.18 8.72 3.43
CA ALA A 12 12.80 7.41 3.34
C ALA A 12 12.02 6.38 2.50
N ILE A 13 10.74 6.60 2.23
CA ILE A 13 9.94 5.73 1.36
C ILE A 13 9.64 6.37 0.00
N ALA A 14 9.69 7.69 -0.11
CA ALA A 14 9.41 8.48 -1.32
C ALA A 14 10.43 8.22 -2.45
N HIS A 15 10.34 7.03 -3.04
CA HIS A 15 11.02 6.60 -4.26
C HIS A 15 10.19 5.45 -4.83
N PRO A 16 9.85 5.46 -6.13
CA PRO A 16 8.98 4.45 -6.74
C PRO A 16 9.38 3.01 -6.40
N LEU A 17 10.65 2.67 -6.64
CA LEU A 17 11.17 1.33 -6.32
C LEU A 17 11.05 0.94 -4.83
N ARG A 18 11.23 1.87 -3.88
CA ARG A 18 11.07 1.56 -2.45
C ARG A 18 9.61 1.23 -2.10
N ILE A 19 8.67 1.96 -2.69
CA ILE A 19 7.23 1.74 -2.52
C ILE A 19 6.85 0.38 -3.12
N GLN A 20 7.34 0.06 -4.31
CA GLN A 20 7.10 -1.23 -4.97
C GLN A 20 7.72 -2.41 -4.22
N LEU A 21 8.94 -2.27 -3.70
CA LEU A 21 9.60 -3.30 -2.87
C LEU A 21 8.79 -3.57 -1.59
N LEU A 22 8.39 -2.52 -0.87
CA LEU A 22 7.58 -2.68 0.33
C LEU A 22 6.21 -3.32 0.01
N ARG A 23 5.58 -2.91 -1.08
CA ARG A 23 4.33 -3.51 -1.57
C ARG A 23 4.50 -4.98 -1.93
N ALA A 24 5.58 -5.35 -2.61
CA ALA A 24 5.86 -6.74 -2.96
C ALA A 24 6.04 -7.62 -1.70
N LEU A 25 6.75 -7.12 -0.69
CA LEU A 25 6.94 -7.82 0.58
C LEU A 25 5.64 -7.96 1.38
N ARG A 26 4.73 -6.97 1.31
CA ARG A 26 3.40 -7.07 1.91
C ARG A 26 2.49 -8.06 1.18
N ARG A 27 2.52 -8.05 -0.15
CA ARG A 27 1.62 -8.84 -1.00
C ARG A 27 2.01 -10.32 -1.08
N TYR A 28 3.30 -10.58 -1.26
CA TYR A 28 3.82 -11.92 -1.56
C TYR A 28 4.61 -12.52 -0.39
N GLY A 29 4.75 -11.78 0.71
CA GLY A 29 5.47 -12.23 1.89
C GLY A 29 7.00 -12.05 1.80
N PRO A 30 7.74 -12.68 2.72
CA PRO A 30 9.19 -12.52 2.81
C PRO A 30 9.92 -12.95 1.53
N ALA A 31 10.96 -12.21 1.14
CA ALA A 31 11.73 -12.48 -0.08
C ALA A 31 13.19 -12.02 0.03
N THR A 32 14.06 -12.58 -0.81
CA THR A 32 15.45 -12.14 -0.98
C THR A 32 15.56 -10.94 -1.93
N ALA A 33 16.71 -10.26 -1.91
CA ALA A 33 16.97 -9.17 -2.85
C ALA A 33 16.92 -9.63 -4.32
N SER A 34 17.43 -10.83 -4.64
CA SER A 34 17.39 -11.37 -6.00
C SER A 34 15.97 -11.67 -6.46
N GLN A 35 15.14 -12.29 -5.61
CA GLN A 35 13.74 -12.57 -5.95
C GLN A 35 12.93 -11.28 -6.21
N LEU A 36 13.21 -10.23 -5.44
CA LEU A 36 12.56 -8.93 -5.64
C LEU A 36 13.07 -8.22 -6.89
N ALA A 37 14.38 -8.31 -7.17
CA ALA A 37 15.00 -7.78 -8.38
C ALA A 37 14.38 -8.44 -9.63
N ASP A 38 14.31 -9.76 -9.67
CA ASP A 38 13.71 -10.52 -10.78
C ASP A 38 12.24 -10.15 -10.98
N ARG A 39 11.47 -10.01 -9.89
CA ARG A 39 10.05 -9.66 -9.94
C ARG A 39 9.80 -8.26 -10.49
N LEU A 40 10.66 -7.30 -10.15
CA LEU A 40 10.49 -5.89 -10.51
C LEU A 40 11.26 -5.48 -11.76
N GLY A 41 12.00 -6.41 -12.39
CA GLY A 41 12.84 -6.12 -13.55
C GLY A 41 14.03 -5.22 -13.22
N GLU A 42 14.54 -5.32 -11.99
CA GLU A 42 15.59 -4.46 -11.44
C GLU A 42 16.91 -5.20 -11.26
N SER A 43 18.01 -4.46 -11.06
CA SER A 43 19.29 -5.08 -10.69
C SER A 43 19.31 -5.49 -9.21
N SER A 44 20.02 -6.58 -8.91
CA SER A 44 20.23 -7.05 -7.52
C SER A 44 20.99 -6.02 -6.66
N GLY A 45 21.90 -5.25 -7.28
CA GLY A 45 22.64 -4.16 -6.64
C GLY A 45 21.73 -3.00 -6.20
N ALA A 46 20.93 -2.46 -7.12
CA ALA A 46 19.97 -1.39 -6.83
C ALA A 46 18.93 -1.85 -5.80
N THR A 47 18.36 -3.04 -5.99
CA THR A 47 17.38 -3.64 -5.07
C THR A 47 17.96 -3.76 -3.65
N SER A 48 19.19 -4.27 -3.52
CA SER A 48 19.85 -4.39 -2.22
C SER A 48 20.09 -3.05 -1.53
N TYR A 49 20.42 -2.00 -2.30
CA TYR A 49 20.57 -0.64 -1.76
C TYR A 49 19.24 -0.13 -1.20
N HIS A 50 18.15 -0.22 -1.95
CA HIS A 50 16.83 0.25 -1.52
C HIS A 50 16.27 -0.55 -0.34
N LEU A 51 16.49 -1.87 -0.28
CA LEU A 51 16.11 -2.70 0.86
C LEU A 51 16.84 -2.26 2.14
N ARG A 52 18.14 -1.95 2.06
CA ARG A 52 18.86 -1.41 3.23
C ARG A 52 18.30 -0.08 3.70
N GLN A 53 17.91 0.82 2.79
CA GLN A 53 17.26 2.08 3.13
C GLN A 53 15.92 1.85 3.84
N LEU A 54 15.08 0.98 3.28
CA LEU A 54 13.80 0.60 3.91
C LEU A 54 14.02 0.00 5.31
N ALA A 55 15.03 -0.84 5.48
CA ALA A 55 15.36 -1.48 6.75
C ALA A 55 15.87 -0.46 7.78
N ALA A 56 16.77 0.45 7.38
CA ALA A 56 17.31 1.50 8.23
C ALA A 56 16.21 2.43 8.80
N HIS A 57 15.10 2.56 8.07
CA HIS A 57 13.94 3.33 8.50
C HIS A 57 12.83 2.47 9.10
N GLY A 58 13.01 1.15 9.25
CA GLY A 58 12.06 0.25 9.92
C GLY A 58 10.82 -0.11 9.09
N PHE A 59 10.84 0.04 7.77
CA PHE A 59 9.75 -0.43 6.92
C PHE A 59 9.77 -1.94 6.70
N ILE A 60 10.97 -2.51 6.71
CA ILE A 60 11.22 -3.94 6.56
C ILE A 60 12.19 -4.40 7.64
N VAL A 61 12.16 -5.69 7.95
CA VAL A 61 13.06 -6.33 8.91
C VAL A 61 13.65 -7.60 8.30
N ASP A 62 14.76 -8.05 8.86
CA ASP A 62 15.36 -9.34 8.53
C ASP A 62 14.45 -10.49 8.96
N ASP A 63 14.44 -11.58 8.19
CA ASP A 63 13.76 -12.84 8.52
C ASP A 63 14.77 -14.00 8.53
N PRO A 64 15.62 -14.10 9.58
CA PRO A 64 16.74 -15.03 9.60
C PRO A 64 16.31 -16.51 9.63
N THR A 65 15.05 -16.79 9.98
CA THR A 65 14.49 -18.16 10.01
C THR A 65 14.37 -18.81 8.64
N ARG A 66 14.43 -18.02 7.55
CA ARG A 66 14.33 -18.49 6.16
C ARG A 66 15.68 -18.60 5.44
N GLY A 67 16.70 -17.92 5.94
CA GLY A 67 18.02 -17.89 5.30
C GLY A 67 18.72 -19.24 5.38
N LYS A 68 19.20 -19.74 4.24
CA LYS A 68 20.24 -20.78 4.20
C LYS A 68 21.59 -20.10 3.93
N GLY A 69 22.59 -20.35 4.76
CA GLY A 69 23.94 -19.80 4.57
C GLY A 69 23.99 -18.28 4.69
N ARG A 70 24.44 -17.57 3.64
CA ARG A 70 24.62 -16.11 3.63
C ARG A 70 23.43 -15.35 3.03
N GLU A 71 22.36 -16.04 2.64
CA GLU A 71 21.18 -15.39 2.06
C GLU A 71 20.40 -14.59 3.10
N ARG A 72 20.14 -13.32 2.78
CA ARG A 72 19.35 -12.42 3.62
C ARG A 72 17.93 -12.32 3.11
N TRP A 73 16.98 -12.60 3.99
CA TRP A 73 15.55 -12.55 3.71
C TRP A 73 14.94 -11.31 4.36
N TRP A 74 14.09 -10.62 3.64
CA TRP A 74 13.41 -9.43 4.13
C TRP A 74 11.92 -9.69 4.26
N LYS A 75 11.29 -9.10 5.26
CA LYS A 75 9.82 -9.07 5.40
C LYS A 75 9.35 -7.67 5.78
N ALA A 76 8.13 -7.32 5.37
CA ALA A 76 7.52 -6.07 5.77
C ALA A 76 7.33 -6.03 7.30
N ALA A 77 7.70 -4.93 7.94
CA ALA A 77 7.51 -4.73 9.38
C ALA A 77 6.04 -4.40 9.72
N HIS A 78 5.33 -3.80 8.76
CA HIS A 78 3.95 -3.36 8.89
C HIS A 78 3.16 -3.71 7.63
N GLN A 79 1.88 -4.03 7.79
CA GLN A 79 1.01 -4.41 6.67
C GLN A 79 0.40 -3.21 5.94
N GLY A 80 0.47 -2.02 6.53
CA GLY A 80 -0.05 -0.78 5.95
C GLY A 80 0.81 0.43 6.28
N THR A 81 0.59 1.50 5.52
CA THR A 81 1.18 2.82 5.75
C THR A 81 0.05 3.86 5.73
N SER A 82 0.10 4.83 6.62
CA SER A 82 -0.83 5.97 6.71
C SER A 82 -0.05 7.26 6.97
N PHE A 83 -0.67 8.40 6.74
CA PHE A 83 -0.17 9.71 7.15
C PHE A 83 -1.37 10.56 7.55
N ASP A 84 -1.12 11.63 8.30
CA ASP A 84 -2.16 12.55 8.74
C ASP A 84 -1.99 13.95 8.14
N GLU A 85 -2.88 14.85 8.56
CA GLU A 85 -2.94 16.23 8.08
C GLU A 85 -1.66 17.04 8.37
N THR A 86 -0.80 16.58 9.29
CA THR A 86 0.46 17.28 9.59
C THR A 86 1.47 17.21 8.45
N LEU A 87 1.49 16.12 7.67
CA LEU A 87 2.33 16.02 6.48
C LEU A 87 1.80 16.91 5.36
N HIS A 88 0.48 16.95 5.17
CA HIS A 88 -0.14 17.84 4.17
C HIS A 88 0.14 19.32 4.45
N ARG A 89 0.09 19.74 5.71
CA ARG A 89 0.30 21.13 6.12
C ARG A 89 1.78 21.47 6.37
N ASN A 90 2.71 20.56 6.09
CA ASN A 90 4.13 20.79 6.36
C ASN A 90 4.69 21.88 5.41
N PRO A 91 5.32 22.95 5.91
CA PRO A 91 5.81 24.03 5.06
C PRO A 91 7.11 23.71 4.29
N ASP A 92 7.78 22.60 4.62
CA ASP A 92 9.04 22.19 3.98
C ASP A 92 8.79 21.66 2.55
N PRO A 93 9.32 22.31 1.50
CA PRO A 93 9.15 21.87 0.11
C PRO A 93 9.68 20.46 -0.17
N GLU A 94 10.73 20.02 0.54
CA GLU A 94 11.25 18.66 0.39
C GLU A 94 10.26 17.62 0.91
N VAL A 95 9.52 17.96 1.98
CA VAL A 95 8.48 17.09 2.54
C VAL A 95 7.28 17.03 1.59
N GLN A 96 6.87 18.16 1.03
CA GLN A 96 5.79 18.20 0.03
C GLN A 96 6.16 17.41 -1.23
N GLY A 97 7.35 17.60 -1.78
CA GLY A 97 7.82 16.82 -2.94
C GLY A 97 7.89 15.32 -2.64
N ALA A 98 8.30 14.92 -1.43
CA ALA A 98 8.28 13.52 -1.03
C ALA A 98 6.86 12.96 -0.88
N LEU A 99 5.90 13.77 -0.40
CA LEU A 99 4.49 13.42 -0.32
C LEU A 99 3.89 13.22 -1.71
N ASP A 100 4.21 14.11 -2.65
CA ASP A 100 3.74 14.03 -4.05
C ASP A 100 4.23 12.75 -4.73
N VAL A 101 5.53 12.42 -4.59
CA VAL A 101 6.09 11.16 -5.11
C VAL A 101 5.37 9.95 -4.51
N PHE A 102 5.13 9.97 -3.20
CA PHE A 102 4.42 8.87 -2.53
C PHE A 102 2.99 8.73 -3.05
N MET A 103 2.23 9.82 -3.11
CA MET A 103 0.84 9.85 -3.54
C MET A 103 0.69 9.44 -5.01
N HIS A 104 1.58 9.92 -5.89
CA HIS A 104 1.56 9.58 -7.32
C HIS A 104 1.84 8.10 -7.57
N GLU A 105 2.81 7.51 -6.86
CA GLU A 105 3.10 6.08 -6.98
C GLU A 105 1.93 5.23 -6.45
N ILE A 106 1.31 5.62 -5.33
CA ILE A 106 0.11 4.93 -4.81
C ILE A 106 -1.06 5.00 -5.81
N ALA A 107 -1.30 6.16 -6.43
CA ALA A 107 -2.32 6.31 -7.45
C ALA A 107 -2.04 5.42 -8.69
N THR A 108 -0.79 5.41 -9.17
CA THR A 108 -0.35 4.54 -10.27
C THR A 108 -0.61 3.07 -9.95
N ILE A 109 -0.25 2.65 -8.74
CA ILE A 109 -0.47 1.29 -8.26
C ILE A 109 -1.98 0.95 -8.21
N HIS A 110 -2.81 1.84 -7.69
CA HIS A 110 -4.26 1.60 -7.60
C HIS A 110 -4.88 1.47 -9.00
N THR A 111 -4.47 2.30 -9.96
CA THR A 111 -4.90 2.23 -11.35
C THR A 111 -4.49 0.91 -12.01
N GLN A 112 -3.27 0.42 -11.76
CA GLN A 112 -2.80 -0.87 -12.27
C GLN A 112 -3.62 -2.04 -11.71
N GLU A 113 -3.90 -2.03 -10.40
CA GLU A 113 -4.72 -3.08 -9.75
C GLU A 113 -6.15 -3.08 -10.28
N LEU A 114 -6.76 -1.89 -10.41
CA LEU A 114 -8.10 -1.75 -10.96
C LEU A 114 -8.16 -2.23 -12.41
N SER A 115 -7.23 -1.78 -13.25
CA SER A 115 -7.13 -2.21 -14.65
C SER A 115 -6.95 -3.72 -14.78
N THR A 116 -6.14 -4.33 -13.90
CA THR A 116 -5.94 -5.78 -13.87
C THR A 116 -7.24 -6.51 -13.53
N TRP A 117 -7.95 -6.06 -12.50
CA TRP A 117 -9.25 -6.65 -12.14
C TRP A 117 -10.24 -6.48 -13.28
N VAL A 118 -10.37 -5.30 -13.88
CA VAL A 118 -11.27 -5.07 -15.02
C VAL A 118 -10.96 -6.04 -16.17
N ALA A 119 -9.68 -6.22 -16.53
CA ALA A 119 -9.27 -7.11 -17.61
C ALA A 119 -9.55 -8.60 -17.31
N THR A 120 -9.49 -8.99 -16.04
CA THR A 120 -9.63 -10.40 -15.61
C THR A 120 -10.97 -10.72 -14.95
N ARG A 121 -11.89 -9.75 -14.80
CA ARG A 121 -13.16 -9.92 -14.06
C ARG A 121 -14.00 -11.12 -14.48
N HIS A 122 -13.92 -11.49 -15.76
CA HIS A 122 -14.66 -12.61 -16.35
C HIS A 122 -14.13 -14.00 -15.93
N THR A 123 -12.97 -14.07 -15.27
CA THR A 123 -12.40 -15.33 -14.76
C THR A 123 -12.85 -15.67 -13.35
N TRP A 124 -13.55 -14.76 -12.68
CA TRP A 124 -14.09 -14.97 -11.34
C TRP A 124 -15.46 -15.65 -11.41
N ASP A 125 -15.81 -16.43 -10.38
CA ASP A 125 -17.12 -17.07 -10.29
C ASP A 125 -18.25 -16.04 -10.04
N GLU A 126 -19.50 -16.51 -10.13
CA GLU A 126 -20.68 -15.66 -9.98
C GLU A 126 -20.79 -15.04 -8.58
N ALA A 127 -20.31 -15.75 -7.54
CA ALA A 127 -20.33 -15.25 -6.17
C ALA A 127 -19.42 -14.01 -6.02
N TRP A 128 -18.21 -14.05 -6.59
CA TRP A 128 -17.28 -12.93 -6.60
C TRP A 128 -17.67 -11.83 -7.57
N ALA A 129 -18.27 -12.17 -8.72
CA ALA A 129 -18.78 -11.18 -9.67
C ALA A 129 -19.89 -10.32 -9.05
N GLY A 130 -20.83 -10.94 -8.32
CA GLY A 130 -21.94 -10.25 -7.66
C GLY A 130 -21.55 -9.49 -6.38
N ALA A 131 -20.50 -9.92 -5.69
CA ALA A 131 -20.00 -9.27 -4.47
C ALA A 131 -19.01 -8.11 -4.74
N SER A 132 -18.44 -8.04 -5.94
CA SER A 132 -17.50 -6.98 -6.33
C SER A 132 -18.21 -5.64 -6.52
N ASP A 133 -17.59 -4.56 -6.05
CA ASP A 133 -18.10 -3.19 -6.23
C ASP A 133 -17.29 -2.42 -7.29
N PHE A 134 -17.99 -1.65 -8.13
CA PHE A 134 -17.41 -0.72 -9.10
C PHE A 134 -18.27 0.55 -9.15
N SER A 135 -18.59 1.09 -7.97
CA SER A 135 -19.48 2.24 -7.83
C SER A 135 -18.71 3.55 -7.67
N ASP A 136 -19.27 4.64 -8.18
CA ASP A 136 -18.86 6.00 -7.84
C ASP A 136 -19.97 6.73 -7.08
N PHE A 137 -19.58 7.53 -6.09
CA PHE A 137 -20.50 8.33 -5.28
C PHE A 137 -20.14 9.80 -5.41
N ARG A 138 -21.15 10.64 -5.67
CA ARG A 138 -21.01 12.10 -5.64
C ARG A 138 -21.72 12.64 -4.40
N LEU A 139 -20.96 13.23 -3.49
CA LEU A 139 -21.45 13.76 -2.21
C LEU A 139 -21.03 15.22 -2.05
N ASN A 140 -21.97 16.07 -1.62
CA ASN A 140 -21.67 17.46 -1.24
C ASN A 140 -21.40 17.50 0.27
N LEU A 141 -20.13 17.58 0.67
CA LEU A 141 -19.69 17.51 2.06
C LEU A 141 -18.77 18.68 2.43
N THR A 142 -18.85 19.13 3.68
CA THR A 142 -17.81 19.97 4.27
C THR A 142 -16.57 19.11 4.61
N PRO A 143 -15.38 19.71 4.81
CA PRO A 143 -14.20 18.97 5.26
C PRO A 143 -14.40 18.17 6.56
N GLU A 144 -15.19 18.69 7.50
CA GLU A 144 -15.53 18.02 8.76
C GLU A 144 -16.34 16.75 8.51
N ARG A 145 -17.35 16.84 7.64
CA ARG A 145 -18.19 15.69 7.26
C ARG A 145 -17.42 14.66 6.43
N LEU A 146 -16.51 15.11 5.57
CA LEU A 146 -15.63 14.20 4.83
C LEU A 146 -14.69 13.44 5.77
N ARG A 147 -14.11 14.12 6.76
CA ARG A 147 -13.28 13.49 7.79
C ARG A 147 -14.07 12.47 8.61
N GLU A 148 -15.29 12.82 9.02
CA GLU A 148 -16.20 11.91 9.72
C GLU A 148 -16.53 10.66 8.88
N LEU A 149 -16.85 10.84 7.59
CA LEU A 149 -17.13 9.75 6.66
C LEU A 149 -15.92 8.81 6.52
N ASN A 150 -14.72 9.37 6.31
CA ASN A 150 -13.48 8.59 6.20
C ASN A 150 -13.20 7.77 7.47
N GLN A 151 -13.39 8.38 8.65
CA GLN A 151 -13.23 7.69 9.93
C GLN A 151 -14.21 6.52 10.09
N LYS A 152 -15.49 6.72 9.73
CA LYS A 152 -16.52 5.67 9.78
C LYS A 152 -16.22 4.52 8.82
N ILE A 153 -15.82 4.81 7.59
CA ILE A 153 -15.46 3.78 6.61
C ILE A 153 -14.23 3.00 7.07
N HIS A 154 -13.19 3.69 7.57
CA HIS A 154 -12.00 3.01 8.11
C HIS A 154 -12.34 2.12 9.32
N ALA A 155 -13.20 2.59 10.23
CA ALA A 155 -13.64 1.80 11.38
C ALA A 155 -14.38 0.52 10.94
N LEU A 156 -15.30 0.65 9.98
CA LEU A 156 -16.02 -0.48 9.39
C LEU A 156 -15.05 -1.49 8.75
N ILE A 157 -14.12 -1.04 7.91
CA ILE A 157 -13.14 -1.93 7.27
C ILE A 157 -12.27 -2.66 8.31
N ASN A 158 -11.87 -1.96 9.37
CA ASN A 158 -11.06 -2.54 10.45
C ASN A 158 -11.82 -3.63 11.23
N GLU A 159 -13.15 -3.50 11.39
CA GLU A 159 -14.00 -4.52 12.01
C GLU A 159 -13.93 -5.83 11.22
N TYR A 160 -14.20 -5.78 9.91
CA TYR A 160 -14.08 -6.95 9.03
C TYR A 160 -12.67 -7.54 9.00
N SER A 161 -11.65 -6.69 9.05
CA SER A 161 -10.25 -7.14 9.09
C SER A 161 -9.91 -7.87 10.39
N ALA A 162 -10.52 -7.48 11.52
CA ALA A 162 -10.27 -8.07 12.82
C ALA A 162 -10.96 -9.44 13.00
N THR A 163 -12.07 -9.67 12.29
CA THR A 163 -12.83 -10.92 12.33
C THR A 163 -12.58 -11.84 11.14
N ALA A 164 -11.70 -11.45 10.22
CA ALA A 164 -11.40 -12.24 9.02
C ALA A 164 -10.70 -13.54 9.39
N ASP A 165 -11.15 -14.65 8.79
CA ASP A 165 -10.47 -15.94 8.78
C ASP A 165 -9.94 -16.20 7.37
N PRO A 166 -8.63 -16.02 7.12
CA PRO A 166 -8.04 -16.25 5.80
C PRO A 166 -8.08 -17.72 5.35
N ASP A 167 -8.28 -18.66 6.27
CA ASP A 167 -8.31 -20.09 5.97
C ASP A 167 -9.75 -20.61 5.76
N ALA A 168 -10.76 -19.75 5.90
CA ALA A 168 -12.15 -20.11 5.67
C ALA A 168 -12.41 -20.55 4.21
N PRO A 169 -13.27 -21.55 3.96
CA PRO A 169 -13.58 -22.00 2.61
C PRO A 169 -14.14 -20.86 1.73
N GLY A 170 -13.52 -20.64 0.57
CA GLY A 170 -13.91 -19.58 -0.36
C GLY A 170 -13.43 -18.17 0.01
N ALA A 171 -12.65 -18.02 1.08
CA ALA A 171 -12.03 -16.75 1.43
C ALA A 171 -10.98 -16.36 0.38
N GLU A 172 -11.12 -15.16 -0.17
CA GLU A 172 -10.14 -14.58 -1.09
C GLU A 172 -9.61 -13.25 -0.57
N ARG A 173 -8.45 -12.87 -1.07
CA ARG A 173 -7.86 -11.57 -0.74
C ARG A 173 -8.59 -10.45 -1.48
N VAL A 174 -9.40 -9.68 -0.76
CA VAL A 174 -10.05 -8.48 -1.27
C VAL A 174 -9.13 -7.27 -1.15
N ARG A 175 -9.00 -6.51 -2.25
CA ARG A 175 -8.31 -5.22 -2.28
C ARG A 175 -9.35 -4.12 -2.51
N MET A 176 -9.44 -3.19 -1.55
CA MET A 176 -10.34 -2.04 -1.62
C MET A 176 -9.52 -0.76 -1.65
N HIS A 177 -9.83 0.13 -2.58
CA HIS A 177 -9.27 1.48 -2.67
C HIS A 177 -10.40 2.48 -2.49
N LEU A 178 -10.30 3.31 -1.45
CA LEU A 178 -11.22 4.42 -1.23
C LEU A 178 -10.44 5.72 -1.46
N HIS A 179 -10.93 6.54 -2.38
CA HIS A 179 -10.43 7.88 -2.63
C HIS A 179 -11.56 8.87 -2.42
N ALA A 180 -11.35 9.85 -1.54
CA ALA A 180 -12.31 10.92 -1.32
C ALA A 180 -11.56 12.25 -1.39
N PHE A 181 -11.81 13.02 -2.44
CA PHE A 181 -11.12 14.27 -2.75
C PHE A 181 -12.14 15.31 -3.26
N PRO A 182 -11.90 16.61 -3.00
CA PRO A 182 -12.74 17.65 -3.58
C PRO A 182 -12.51 17.73 -5.09
N GLN A 183 -13.58 18.05 -5.83
CA GLN A 183 -13.51 18.38 -7.25
C GLN A 183 -14.12 19.77 -7.44
N HIS A 184 -13.51 20.60 -8.28
CA HIS A 184 -14.12 21.85 -8.72
C HIS A 184 -15.20 21.55 -9.77
N ASN A 185 -16.34 22.22 -9.66
CA ASN A 185 -17.36 22.19 -10.70
C ASN A 185 -16.92 23.13 -11.83
N ASP A 186 -16.04 22.65 -12.71
CA ASP A 186 -15.78 23.27 -14.01
C ASP A 186 -16.73 22.69 -15.07
#